data_AF-A0A0K0DQS9-F1
#
_entry.id   AF-A0A0K0DQS9-F1
#
_cell.length_a   1.000
_cell.length_b   1.000
_cell.length_c   1.000
_cell.angle_alpha   90.00
_cell.angle_beta   90.00
_cell.angle_gamma   90.00
#
_symmetry.space_group_name_H-M   'P 1'
#
loop_
_entity.id
_entity.type
_entity.pdbx_description
1 polymer ?
#
loop_
_entity_poly.entity_id
_entity_poly.type
_entity_poly.pdbx_seq_one_letter_code
_entity_poly.pdbx_strand_id
1 'polypeptide(L)'
;LVKGFPLVDFVRGKVLTLLSGEEVEDIPISKFVFEGYSDFRKDVYRALLRIPRGTTKTYSEIASQIGRPRAYRAVAQACSANILAVVIPCHRVVASNGSLSGYKWGVDIKRQLLNIESLSSEVRTSV
;
A
#
# COMPACT_ATOMS: atom_id res chain seq x y z
N LEU A 1 4.09 21.34 -12.72
CA LEU A 1 3.70 20.05 -13.36
C LEU A 1 4.90 19.52 -14.11
N VAL A 2 5.53 18.47 -13.60
CA VAL A 2 6.69 17.82 -14.22
C VAL A 2 6.21 17.11 -15.49
N LYS A 3 6.25 17.78 -16.64
CA LYS A 3 5.96 17.18 -17.94
C LYS A 3 7.24 16.55 -18.49
N GLY A 4 7.14 15.35 -19.07
CA GLY A 4 8.24 14.73 -19.82
C GLY A 4 9.16 13.77 -19.04
N PHE A 5 8.76 13.32 -17.84
CA PHE A 5 9.45 12.22 -17.16
C PHE A 5 8.67 10.92 -17.38
N PRO A 6 9.19 9.95 -18.17
CA PRO A 6 8.49 8.71 -18.49
C PRO A 6 7.98 7.95 -17.25
N LEU A 7 8.71 8.02 -16.14
CA LEU A 7 8.32 7.41 -14.87
C LEU A 7 7.06 8.05 -14.26
N VAL A 8 6.92 9.38 -14.35
CA VAL A 8 5.75 10.08 -13.80
C VAL A 8 4.50 9.72 -14.59
N ASP A 9 4.61 9.65 -15.92
CA ASP A 9 3.49 9.27 -16.78
C ASP A 9 3.13 7.78 -16.61
N PHE A 10 4.11 6.91 -16.42
CA PHE A 10 3.89 5.49 -16.07
C PHE A 10 3.16 5.32 -14.74
N VAL A 11 3.64 5.97 -13.67
CA VAL A 11 3.00 5.92 -12.34
C VAL A 11 1.60 6.51 -12.39
N ARG A 12 1.42 7.66 -13.07
CA ARG A 12 0.10 8.27 -13.28
C ARG A 12 -0.85 7.29 -13.98
N GLY A 13 -0.41 6.68 -15.08
CA GLY A 13 -1.20 5.71 -15.83
C GLY A 13 -1.66 4.55 -14.94
N LYS A 14 -0.73 3.91 -14.23
CA LYS A 14 -1.01 2.79 -13.31
C LYS A 14 -1.98 3.19 -12.17
N VAL A 15 -1.79 4.37 -11.57
CA VAL A 15 -2.70 4.87 -10.52
C VAL A 15 -4.09 5.13 -11.09
N LEU A 16 -4.20 5.74 -12.27
CA LEU A 16 -5.51 5.98 -12.91
C LEU A 16 -6.21 4.67 -13.24
N THR A 17 -5.50 3.68 -13.80
CA THR A 17 -6.05 2.35 -14.07
C THR A 17 -6.54 1.67 -12.78
N LEU A 18 -5.78 1.76 -11.68
CA LEU A 18 -6.20 1.24 -10.37
C LEU A 18 -7.50 1.92 -9.91
N LEU A 19 -7.56 3.24 -9.98
CA LEU A 19 -8.73 4.00 -9.53
C LEU A 19 -9.97 3.76 -10.39
N SER A 20 -9.79 3.36 -11.65
CA SER A 20 -10.88 2.94 -12.54
C SER A 20 -11.43 1.54 -12.22
N GLY A 21 -10.87 0.82 -11.25
CA GLY A 21 -11.31 -0.54 -10.90
C GLY A 21 -10.66 -1.64 -11.73
N GLU A 22 -9.81 -1.29 -12.69
CA GLU A 22 -9.11 -2.27 -13.51
C GLU A 22 -7.98 -2.97 -12.72
N GLU A 23 -7.62 -4.17 -13.18
CA GLU A 23 -6.52 -4.92 -12.60
C GLU A 23 -5.19 -4.26 -12.98
N VAL A 24 -4.37 -4.00 -11.97
CA VAL A 24 -3.06 -3.36 -12.13
C VAL A 24 -2.06 -4.07 -11.27
N GLU A 25 -1.00 -4.58 -11.90
CA GLU A 25 0.19 -5.05 -11.20
C GLU A 25 0.80 -3.93 -10.34
N ASP A 26 1.32 -4.30 -9.17
CA ASP A 26 1.98 -3.34 -8.28
C ASP A 26 3.15 -2.64 -9.00
N ILE A 27 3.29 -1.34 -8.75
CA ILE A 27 4.27 -0.48 -9.44
C ILE A 27 5.70 -0.92 -9.03
N PRO A 28 6.61 -1.22 -9.98
CA PRO A 28 7.99 -1.56 -9.65
C PRO A 28 8.70 -0.37 -8.98
N ILE A 29 9.23 -0.59 -7.78
CA ILE A 29 9.91 0.43 -6.98
C ILE A 29 11.43 0.19 -7.02
N SER A 30 12.20 1.22 -7.37
CA SER A 30 13.66 1.16 -7.32
C SER A 30 14.18 1.27 -5.87
N LYS A 31 15.37 0.72 -5.59
CA LYS A 31 15.99 0.81 -4.25
C LYS A 31 16.16 2.25 -3.74
N PHE A 32 16.29 3.21 -4.67
CA PHE A 32 16.49 4.63 -4.37
C PHE A 32 15.25 5.28 -3.73
N VAL A 33 14.07 4.70 -3.91
CA VAL A 33 12.83 5.18 -3.26
C VAL A 33 12.89 5.10 -1.73
N PHE A 34 13.79 4.27 -1.20
CA PHE A 34 13.98 4.10 0.24
C PHE A 34 15.10 4.98 0.83
N GLU A 35 15.78 5.80 0.02
CA GLU A 35 16.81 6.71 0.52
C GLU A 35 16.23 7.76 1.48
N GLY A 36 16.99 8.10 2.51
CA GLY A 36 16.56 9.04 3.55
C GLY A 36 15.56 8.49 4.58
N TYR A 37 15.02 7.28 4.41
CA TYR A 37 14.23 6.62 5.44
C TYR A 37 15.10 5.87 6.46
N SER A 38 14.64 5.76 7.70
CA SER A 38 15.26 4.91 8.72
C SER A 38 15.12 3.43 8.34
N ASP A 39 16.05 2.58 8.79
CA ASP A 39 16.03 1.15 8.44
C ASP A 39 14.73 0.47 8.87
N PHE A 40 14.18 0.87 10.03
CA PHE A 40 12.85 0.41 10.45
C PHE A 40 11.76 0.74 9.40
N ARG A 41 11.73 1.97 8.86
CA ARG A 41 10.75 2.34 7.82
C ARG A 41 10.99 1.57 6.52
N LYS A 42 12.25 1.36 6.14
CA LYS A 42 12.59 0.55 4.96
C LYS A 42 12.06 -0.87 5.10
N ASP A 43 12.25 -1.49 6.27
CA ASP A 43 11.79 -2.86 6.54
C ASP A 43 10.27 -2.94 6.54
N VAL A 44 9.57 -1.96 7.16
CA VAL A 44 8.12 -1.86 7.09
C VAL A 44 7.67 -1.77 5.63
N TYR A 45 8.19 -0.81 4.84
CA TYR A 45 7.74 -0.62 3.47
C TYR A 45 8.02 -1.82 2.57
N ARG A 46 9.15 -2.51 2.74
CA ARG A 46 9.42 -3.78 2.05
C ARG A 46 8.41 -4.87 2.42
N ALA A 47 8.00 -4.94 3.70
CA ALA A 47 6.95 -5.86 4.11
C ALA A 47 5.59 -5.48 3.49
N LEU A 48 5.26 -4.19 3.39
CA LEU A 48 4.03 -3.72 2.76
C LEU A 48 3.94 -4.12 1.29
N LEU A 49 5.04 -4.00 0.55
CA LEU A 49 5.10 -4.38 -0.87
C LEU A 49 4.91 -5.89 -1.13
N ARG A 50 4.94 -6.71 -0.08
CA ARG A 50 4.69 -8.15 -0.18
C ARG A 50 3.23 -8.51 0.10
N ILE A 51 2.37 -7.55 0.45
CA ILE A 51 0.95 -7.79 0.71
C ILE A 51 0.22 -7.84 -0.64
N PRO A 52 -0.32 -9.00 -1.06
CA PRO A 52 -1.02 -9.11 -2.33
C PRO A 52 -2.24 -8.20 -2.41
N ARG A 53 -2.55 -7.71 -3.62
CA ARG A 53 -3.80 -6.99 -3.92
C ARG A 53 -5.01 -7.78 -3.43
N GLY A 54 -6.00 -7.08 -2.87
CA GLY A 54 -7.25 -7.68 -2.39
C GLY A 54 -7.12 -8.42 -1.06
N THR A 55 -5.91 -8.46 -0.48
CA THR A 55 -5.67 -9.04 0.84
C THR A 55 -5.26 -7.96 1.83
N THR A 56 -5.45 -8.24 3.12
CA THR A 56 -5.03 -7.35 4.19
C THR A 56 -4.13 -8.03 5.19
N LYS A 57 -3.33 -7.22 5.88
CA LYS A 57 -2.54 -7.63 7.05
C LYS A 57 -2.79 -6.68 8.21
N THR A 58 -2.58 -7.16 9.42
CA THR A 58 -2.64 -6.35 10.63
C THR A 58 -1.30 -5.68 10.92
N TYR A 59 -1.31 -4.56 11.64
CA TYR A 59 -0.07 -3.92 12.10
C TYR A 59 0.82 -4.88 12.92
N SER A 60 0.22 -5.80 13.68
CA SER A 60 0.92 -6.84 14.44
C SER A 60 1.55 -7.92 13.56
N GLU A 61 0.89 -8.32 12.47
CA GLU A 61 1.47 -9.27 11.51
C GLU A 61 2.70 -8.67 10.82
N ILE A 62 2.62 -7.40 10.38
CA ILE A 62 3.76 -6.71 9.78
C ILE A 62 4.89 -6.56 10.79
N ALA A 63 4.59 -6.18 12.03
CA ALA A 63 5.57 -6.07 13.10
C ALA A 63 6.30 -7.41 13.34
N SER A 64 5.56 -8.52 13.31
CA SER A 64 6.11 -9.87 13.45
C SER A 64 6.96 -10.25 12.23
N GLN A 65 6.50 -9.95 11.02
CA GLN A 65 7.19 -10.23 9.77
C GLN A 65 8.57 -9.56 9.67
N ILE A 66 8.72 -8.35 10.23
CA ILE A 66 10.00 -7.63 10.28
C ILE A 66 10.86 -7.98 11.51
N GLY A 67 10.50 -9.03 12.26
CA GLY A 67 11.24 -9.49 13.44
C GLY A 67 11.11 -8.59 14.67
N ARG A 68 10.08 -7.72 14.73
CA ARG A 68 9.86 -6.75 15.81
C ARG A 68 8.41 -6.82 16.33
N PRO A 69 7.96 -7.94 16.92
CA PRO A 69 6.54 -8.19 17.21
C PRO A 69 5.87 -7.15 18.13
N ARG A 70 6.64 -6.47 18.98
CA ARG A 70 6.13 -5.39 19.87
C ARG A 70 6.00 -4.02 19.17
N ALA A 71 6.44 -3.88 17.92
CA ALA A 71 6.52 -2.60 17.22
C ALA A 71 5.25 -2.22 16.43
N TYR A 72 4.09 -2.85 16.68
CA TYR A 72 2.85 -2.61 15.91
C TYR A 72 2.42 -1.14 15.87
N ARG A 73 2.60 -0.38 16.96
CA ARG A 73 2.32 1.08 16.97
C ARG A 73 3.27 1.85 16.07
N ALA A 74 4.55 1.49 16.04
CA ALA A 74 5.56 2.11 15.18
C ALA A 74 5.31 1.75 13.71
N VAL A 75 4.84 0.54 13.41
CA VAL A 75 4.37 0.16 12.07
C VAL A 75 3.18 1.03 11.64
N ALA A 76 2.19 1.24 12.52
CA ALA A 76 1.05 2.10 12.22
C ALA A 76 1.49 3.55 11.93
N GLN A 77 2.46 4.09 12.69
CA GLN A 77 3.04 5.40 12.43
C GLN A 77 3.81 5.46 11.09
N ALA A 78 4.54 4.41 10.73
CA ALA A 78 5.19 4.34 9.42
C ALA A 78 4.15 4.32 8.28
N CYS A 79 3.04 3.58 8.45
CA CYS A 79 1.94 3.56 7.48
C CYS A 79 1.27 4.93 7.33
N SER A 80 1.01 5.63 8.45
CA SER A 80 0.38 6.96 8.42
C SER A 80 1.32 8.06 7.90
N ALA A 81 2.63 7.83 7.93
CA ALA A 81 3.63 8.75 7.38
C ALA A 81 3.93 8.51 5.89
N ASN A 82 3.40 7.45 5.28
CA ASN A 82 3.70 7.07 3.91
C ASN A 82 3.16 8.11 2.90
N ILE A 83 4.06 8.87 2.28
CA ILE A 83 3.75 9.85 1.23
C ILE A 83 3.49 9.14 -0.10
N LEU A 84 4.15 8.01 -0.34
CA LEU A 84 4.04 7.23 -1.58
C LEU A 84 2.91 6.22 -1.50
N ALA A 85 1.73 6.64 -1.02
CA ALA A 85 0.56 5.79 -0.94
C ALA A 85 0.16 5.27 -2.33
N VAL A 86 -0.61 4.18 -2.38
CA VAL A 86 -0.88 3.38 -3.59
C VAL A 86 0.35 2.63 -4.11
N VAL A 87 1.48 3.30 -4.28
CA VAL A 87 2.76 2.69 -4.71
C VAL A 87 3.31 1.77 -3.60
N ILE A 88 3.40 2.29 -2.38
CA ILE A 88 3.60 1.50 -1.17
C ILE A 88 2.20 1.28 -0.55
N PRO A 89 1.65 0.05 -0.55
CA PRO A 89 0.23 -0.19 -0.33
C PRO A 89 -0.15 -0.21 1.16
N CYS A 90 0.07 0.91 1.87
CA CYS A 90 -0.26 1.02 3.30
C CYS A 90 -1.77 1.01 3.59
N HIS A 91 -2.62 1.15 2.58
CA HIS A 91 -4.06 0.94 2.69
C HIS A 91 -4.43 -0.53 2.96
N ARG A 92 -3.57 -1.49 2.59
CA ARG A 92 -3.74 -2.93 2.86
C ARG A 92 -3.42 -3.34 4.31
N VAL A 93 -3.02 -2.42 5.17
CA VAL A 93 -2.74 -2.71 6.59
C VAL A 93 -3.84 -2.18 7.50
N VAL A 94 -4.40 -3.02 8.37
CA VAL A 94 -5.54 -2.68 9.24
C VAL A 94 -5.24 -2.96 10.71
N ALA A 95 -6.11 -2.49 11.61
CA ALA A 95 -6.06 -2.90 13.01
C ALA A 95 -6.45 -4.38 13.17
N SER A 96 -6.08 -4.99 14.31
CA SER A 96 -6.39 -6.41 14.59
C SER A 96 -7.90 -6.71 14.65
N ASN A 97 -8.72 -5.72 14.96
CA ASN A 97 -10.19 -5.81 14.93
C ASN A 97 -10.80 -5.45 13.57
N GLY A 98 -9.99 -5.32 12.51
CA GLY A 98 -10.41 -4.94 11.17
C GLY A 98 -10.71 -3.45 10.98
N SER A 99 -10.65 -2.63 12.03
CA SER A 99 -10.94 -1.19 11.91
C SER A 99 -9.93 -0.45 11.02
N LEU A 100 -10.44 0.50 10.26
CA LEU A 100 -9.63 1.36 9.39
C LEU A 100 -9.23 2.63 10.13
N SER A 101 -7.94 2.86 10.22
CA SER A 101 -7.35 4.08 10.78
C SER A 101 -5.98 4.35 10.15
N GLY A 102 -5.40 5.51 10.46
CA GLY A 102 -3.99 5.79 10.18
C GLY A 102 -3.64 5.80 8.70
N TYR A 103 -4.37 6.55 7.88
CA TYR A 103 -4.04 6.76 6.47
C TYR A 103 -3.78 8.24 6.19
N LYS A 104 -2.60 8.55 5.64
CA LYS A 104 -2.15 9.93 5.41
C LYS A 104 -3.14 10.76 4.60
N TRP A 105 -3.82 10.12 3.66
CA TRP A 105 -4.70 10.77 2.69
C TRP A 105 -6.19 10.64 3.05
N GLY A 106 -6.52 10.16 4.26
CA GLY A 106 -7.91 10.04 4.74
C GLY A 106 -8.47 8.63 4.69
N VAL A 107 -9.17 8.23 5.76
CA VAL A 107 -9.69 6.86 5.93
C VAL A 107 -10.70 6.46 4.84
N ASP A 108 -11.44 7.41 4.29
CA ASP A 108 -12.40 7.15 3.22
C ASP A 108 -11.71 6.69 1.92
N ILE A 109 -10.57 7.29 1.57
CA ILE A 109 -9.76 6.86 0.42
C ILE A 109 -9.22 5.44 0.66
N LYS A 110 -8.74 5.15 1.88
CA LYS A 110 -8.29 3.81 2.25
C LYS A 110 -9.40 2.77 2.07
N ARG A 111 -10.64 3.10 2.45
CA ARG A 111 -11.82 2.23 2.26
C ARG A 111 -12.13 2.03 0.77
N GLN A 112 -12.12 3.09 -0.02
CA GLN A 112 -12.36 3.02 -1.46
C GLN A 112 -11.34 2.12 -2.17
N LEU A 113 -10.04 2.28 -1.85
CA LEU A 113 -8.99 1.45 -2.43
C LEU A 113 -9.17 -0.03 -2.09
N LEU A 114 -9.51 -0.35 -0.84
CA LEU A 114 -9.80 -1.73 -0.45
C LEU A 114 -11.01 -2.31 -1.22
N ASN A 115 -12.06 -1.53 -1.41
CA ASN A 115 -13.25 -1.96 -2.16
C ASN A 115 -12.94 -2.18 -3.65
N ILE A 116 -12.15 -1.30 -4.27
CA ILE A 116 -11.67 -1.46 -5.65
C ILE A 116 -10.88 -2.77 -5.79
N GLU A 117 -9.98 -3.04 -4.83
CA GLU A 117 -9.18 -4.26 -4.84
C GLU A 117 -10.02 -5.54 -4.62
N SER A 118 -11.10 -5.48 -3.83
CA SER A 118 -11.99 -6.63 -3.60
C SER A 118 -12.89 -6.94 -4.81
N LEU A 119 -13.45 -5.93 -5.46
CA LEU A 119 -14.34 -6.10 -6.62
C LEU A 119 -13.62 -6.71 -7.83
N SER A 120 -12.31 -6.48 -7.95
CA SER A 120 -11.47 -7.07 -9.00
C SER A 120 -11.33 -8.59 -8.89
N SER A 121 -11.69 -9.21 -7.75
CA SER A 121 -11.60 -10.66 -7.56
C SER A 121 -12.81 -11.45 -8.08
N GLU A 122 -13.94 -10.79 -8.36
CA GLU A 122 -15.19 -11.42 -8.76
C GLU A 122 -15.37 -11.53 -10.29
N VAL A 123 -14.54 -10.85 -11.08
CA VAL A 123 -14.58 -10.90 -12.56
C VAL A 123 -13.59 -11.93 -13.10
N ARG A 124 -13.78 -13.21 -12.75
CA ARG A 124 -13.36 -14.32 -13.62
C ARG A 124 -14.63 -14.94 -14.17
N THR A 125 -14.93 -14.54 -15.39
CA THR A 125 -16.08 -14.94 -16.20
C THR A 125 -16.30 -16.46 -16.19
N SER A 126 -17.55 -16.83 -15.90
CA SER A 126 -18.17 -18.02 -16.43
C SER A 126 -17.96 -18.07 -17.94
N VAL A 127 -17.21 -19.06 -18.40
CA VAL A 127 -17.25 -19.59 -19.77
C VAL A 127 -18.33 -20.66 -19.85
#